data_AF-A0A1J5DI61-F1
#
_entry.id   AF-A0A1J5DI61-F1
#
_cell.length_a   1.000
_cell.length_b   1.000
_cell.length_c   1.000
_cell.angle_alpha   90.00
_cell.angle_beta   90.00
_cell.angle_gamma   90.00
#
_symmetry.space_group_name_H-M   'P 1'
#
loop_
_entity.id
_entity.type
_entity.pdbx_description
1 polymer ?
#
loop_
_entity_poly.entity_id
_entity_poly.type
_entity_poly.pdbx_seq_one_letter_code
_entity_poly.pdbx_strand_id
1 'polypeptide(L)'
;MLRLVTQCLSYILLGALLVSCGGENEAPKKHEKAEAKVPVDLPAKPNLDSILGAPRTLPDGSMTVTGLILDKNQHFGQRLKVRGVVRDISPDCPFLTDPAEKDNRPKLGGYKRMCKSVYITIADNPVHPKELLLVEYNPYFHPHLKPGDEIIAYGLYDIKGAGFVRPKDGLLVVEDVLNLAVDAEGTFYNTPEEVARVRAEQAAAAAEQPQ
;
A
#
# COMPACT_ATOMS: atom_id res chain seq x y z
N MET A 1 -40.15 -26.66 -5.32
CA MET A 1 -41.08 -25.81 -6.10
C MET A 1 -40.26 -24.89 -6.99
N LEU A 2 -40.39 -25.11 -8.30
CA LEU A 2 -39.80 -24.35 -9.41
C LEU A 2 -40.36 -22.92 -9.45
N ARG A 3 -39.52 -21.90 -9.71
CA ARG A 3 -39.88 -20.75 -10.57
C ARG A 3 -38.66 -20.21 -11.34
N LEU A 4 -38.57 -20.65 -12.60
CA LEU A 4 -37.96 -19.96 -13.75
C LEU A 4 -38.84 -18.75 -14.14
N VAL A 5 -38.23 -17.59 -14.43
CA VAL A 5 -38.68 -16.53 -15.39
C VAL A 5 -37.41 -15.68 -15.65
N THR A 6 -36.68 -15.66 -16.78
CA THR A 6 -36.96 -15.44 -18.21
C THR A 6 -37.39 -14.00 -18.56
N GLN A 7 -36.46 -13.18 -19.09
CA GLN A 7 -36.63 -12.25 -20.25
C GLN A 7 -35.44 -11.27 -20.33
N CYS A 8 -34.61 -11.34 -21.38
CA CYS A 8 -34.74 -10.66 -22.68
C CYS A 8 -34.47 -9.14 -22.61
N LEU A 9 -33.43 -8.65 -23.28
CA LEU A 9 -33.58 -7.91 -24.54
C LEU A 9 -32.21 -7.44 -25.09
N SER A 10 -31.93 -7.87 -26.31
CA SER A 10 -30.91 -7.39 -27.22
C SER A 10 -31.35 -6.07 -27.90
N TYR A 11 -30.46 -5.10 -28.10
CA TYR A 11 -30.52 -4.05 -29.16
C TYR A 11 -29.10 -3.44 -29.26
N ILE A 12 -28.25 -3.80 -30.24
CA ILE A 12 -28.16 -3.28 -31.62
C ILE A 12 -28.15 -1.74 -31.71
N LEU A 13 -27.00 -1.18 -32.13
CA LEU A 13 -26.80 -0.05 -33.07
C LEU A 13 -25.27 0.26 -33.01
N LEU A 14 -24.40 -0.23 -33.90
CA LEU A 14 -24.26 0.02 -35.34
C LEU A 14 -24.51 1.49 -35.73
N GLY A 15 -23.42 2.25 -35.85
CA GLY A 15 -23.40 3.63 -36.32
C GLY A 15 -22.01 3.96 -36.88
N ALA A 16 -21.70 3.40 -38.05
CA ALA A 16 -20.57 3.82 -38.86
C ALA A 16 -20.95 5.13 -39.58
N LEU A 17 -20.17 6.18 -39.39
CA LEU A 17 -20.21 7.38 -40.25
C LEU A 17 -18.79 7.74 -40.66
N LEU A 18 -18.50 7.37 -41.91
CA LEU A 18 -17.41 7.84 -42.77
C LEU A 18 -17.79 9.22 -43.33
N VAL A 19 -17.03 10.26 -43.03
CA VAL A 19 -16.97 11.58 -43.73
C VAL A 19 -15.65 12.22 -43.23
N SER A 20 -14.72 12.79 -43.98
CA SER A 20 -14.47 13.03 -45.40
C SER A 20 -12.99 13.35 -45.53
N CYS A 21 -12.38 12.90 -46.64
CA CYS A 21 -11.07 13.31 -47.09
C CYS A 21 -11.10 14.78 -47.56
N GLY A 22 -10.00 15.50 -47.33
CA GLY A 22 -9.78 16.86 -47.79
C GLY A 22 -8.91 17.56 -46.76
N GLY A 23 -7.65 17.87 -46.97
CA GLY A 23 -6.84 17.98 -48.17
C GLY A 23 -5.88 19.12 -47.86
N GLU A 24 -4.58 18.95 -48.11
CA GLU A 24 -3.65 19.97 -48.60
C GLU A 24 -2.23 19.42 -48.55
N ASN A 25 -1.58 19.54 -49.71
CA ASN A 25 -0.19 19.19 -49.93
C ASN A 25 0.69 20.19 -49.19
N GLU A 26 1.20 19.83 -48.02
CA GLU A 26 2.43 20.43 -47.52
C GLU A 26 3.61 19.55 -47.91
N ALA A 27 4.50 20.12 -48.73
CA ALA A 27 5.76 19.54 -49.11
C ALA A 27 6.52 19.02 -47.87
N PRO A 28 7.22 17.88 -47.97
CA PRO A 28 8.01 17.38 -46.85
C PRO A 28 9.16 18.35 -46.61
N LYS A 29 9.02 19.23 -45.62
CA LYS A 29 10.15 19.90 -44.99
C LYS A 29 11.04 18.77 -44.48
N LYS A 30 12.23 18.65 -45.07
CA LYS A 30 13.29 17.76 -44.57
C LYS A 30 13.39 17.99 -43.07
N HIS A 31 12.95 17.02 -42.28
CA HIS A 31 13.33 16.94 -40.89
C HIS A 31 14.84 16.75 -40.86
N GLU A 32 15.54 17.87 -40.73
CA GLU A 32 16.92 17.89 -40.28
C GLU A 32 16.94 17.05 -39.00
N LYS A 33 17.58 15.88 -39.10
CA LYS A 33 17.87 15.04 -37.94
C LYS A 33 18.73 15.88 -37.00
N ALA A 34 18.09 16.58 -36.09
CA ALA A 34 18.75 17.08 -34.90
C ALA A 34 19.25 15.82 -34.17
N GLU A 35 20.54 15.51 -34.33
CA GLU A 35 21.22 14.54 -33.50
C GLU A 35 21.22 15.08 -32.07
N ALA A 36 20.15 14.81 -31.32
CA ALA A 36 20.14 14.97 -29.88
C ALA A 36 21.01 13.86 -29.28
N LYS A 37 22.34 13.98 -29.42
CA LYS A 37 23.32 13.26 -28.62
C LYS A 37 23.46 13.97 -27.26
N VAL A 38 22.35 14.08 -26.53
CA VAL A 38 22.46 14.21 -25.08
C VAL A 38 22.51 12.77 -24.58
N PRO A 39 23.63 12.29 -24.03
CA PRO A 39 23.65 10.99 -23.38
C PRO A 39 22.63 11.04 -22.24
N VAL A 40 21.47 10.45 -22.47
CA VAL A 40 20.47 10.22 -21.43
C VAL A 40 21.07 9.14 -20.56
N ASP A 41 21.60 9.56 -19.41
CA ASP A 41 22.10 8.64 -18.39
C ASP A 41 20.88 7.95 -17.78
N LEU A 42 20.52 6.80 -18.36
CA LEU A 42 19.45 5.97 -17.84
C LEU A 42 19.94 5.34 -16.55
N PRO A 43 19.13 5.34 -15.47
CA PRO A 43 19.51 4.66 -14.25
C PRO A 43 19.87 3.21 -14.56
N ALA A 44 20.89 2.69 -13.88
CA ALA A 44 21.36 1.33 -14.06
C ALA A 44 20.17 0.36 -14.00
N LYS A 45 20.10 -0.56 -14.97
CA LYS A 45 19.04 -1.57 -15.02
C LYS A 45 19.01 -2.31 -13.68
N PRO A 46 17.83 -2.50 -13.06
CA PRO A 46 17.72 -3.30 -11.85
C PRO A 46 18.36 -4.66 -12.06
N ASN A 47 19.22 -5.08 -11.13
CA ASN A 47 19.82 -6.40 -11.18
C ASN A 47 18.72 -7.45 -10.95
N LEU A 48 18.34 -8.17 -12.01
CA LEU A 48 17.25 -9.14 -11.98
C LEU A 48 17.62 -10.38 -11.15
N ASP A 49 18.91 -10.74 -11.11
CA ASP A 49 19.38 -11.92 -10.41
C ASP A 49 19.25 -11.76 -8.89
N SER A 50 19.48 -10.54 -8.38
CA SER A 50 19.26 -10.25 -6.95
C SER A 50 17.79 -10.27 -6.55
N ILE A 51 16.86 -9.99 -7.48
CA ILE A 51 15.42 -10.00 -7.20
C ILE A 51 14.87 -11.43 -7.20
N LEU A 52 15.30 -12.26 -8.16
CA LEU A 52 14.84 -13.64 -8.29
C LEU A 52 15.48 -14.59 -7.27
N GLY A 53 16.68 -14.27 -6.79
CA GLY A 53 17.38 -15.03 -5.75
C GLY A 53 17.04 -14.64 -4.32
N ALA A 54 16.27 -13.56 -4.10
CA ALA A 54 15.91 -13.11 -2.76
C ALA A 54 15.06 -14.17 -2.03
N PRO A 55 15.29 -14.40 -0.73
CA PRO A 55 14.47 -15.33 0.04
C PRO A 55 13.02 -14.85 0.06
N ARG A 56 12.07 -15.74 -0.23
CA ARG A 56 10.62 -15.44 -0.18
C ARG A 56 10.11 -15.30 1.26
N THR A 57 10.70 -16.07 2.16
CA THR A 57 10.31 -16.18 3.56
C THR A 57 11.56 -16.19 4.43
N LEU A 58 11.48 -15.52 5.57
CA LEU A 58 12.52 -15.44 6.58
C LEU A 58 12.35 -16.55 7.64
N PRO A 59 13.39 -16.85 8.45
CA PRO A 59 13.33 -17.93 9.44
C PRO A 59 12.22 -17.80 10.49
N ASP A 60 11.75 -16.57 10.74
CA ASP A 60 10.66 -16.29 11.66
C ASP A 60 9.26 -16.49 11.02
N GLY A 61 9.20 -16.94 9.76
CA GLY A 61 7.97 -17.14 8.99
C GLY A 61 7.40 -15.85 8.38
N SER A 62 8.07 -14.70 8.50
CA SER A 62 7.67 -13.49 7.77
C SER A 62 8.05 -13.59 6.29
N MET A 63 7.21 -13.08 5.41
CA MET A 63 7.51 -12.90 4.00
C MET A 63 8.34 -11.65 3.78
N THR A 64 9.23 -11.69 2.80
CA THR A 64 9.86 -10.49 2.24
C THR A 64 8.87 -9.77 1.32
N VAL A 65 9.06 -8.47 1.13
CA VAL A 65 8.27 -7.66 0.20
C VAL A 65 8.40 -8.21 -1.22
N THR A 66 9.62 -8.59 -1.64
CA THR A 66 9.84 -9.19 -2.95
C THR A 66 9.16 -10.53 -3.09
N GLY A 67 9.28 -11.41 -2.09
CA GLY A 67 8.62 -12.71 -2.10
C GLY A 67 7.11 -12.58 -2.28
N LEU A 68 6.50 -11.69 -1.50
CA LEU A 68 5.06 -11.41 -1.59
C LEU A 68 4.65 -10.92 -2.97
N ILE A 69 5.38 -9.96 -3.56
CA ILE A 69 5.03 -9.37 -4.85
C ILE A 69 5.24 -10.36 -6.01
N LEU A 70 6.27 -11.20 -5.94
CA LEU A 70 6.53 -12.22 -6.96
C LEU A 70 5.44 -13.31 -6.96
N ASP A 71 4.98 -13.72 -5.78
CA ASP A 71 3.98 -14.77 -5.61
C ASP A 71 2.58 -14.22 -5.31
N LYS A 72 2.31 -12.95 -5.64
CA LYS A 72 1.10 -12.19 -5.25
C LYS A 72 -0.23 -12.91 -5.48
N ASN A 73 -0.36 -13.63 -6.60
CA ASN A 73 -1.60 -14.31 -6.97
C ASN A 73 -1.95 -15.45 -6.00
N GLN A 74 -0.96 -15.99 -5.30
CA GLN A 74 -1.13 -17.04 -4.30
C GLN A 74 -1.54 -16.48 -2.94
N HIS A 75 -1.29 -15.18 -2.70
CA HIS A 75 -1.44 -14.56 -1.39
C HIS A 75 -2.59 -13.57 -1.28
N PHE A 76 -3.21 -13.16 -2.40
CA PHE A 76 -4.38 -12.28 -2.34
C PHE A 76 -5.50 -12.88 -1.50
N GLY A 77 -6.07 -12.06 -0.62
CA GLY A 77 -7.11 -12.46 0.33
C GLY A 77 -6.59 -13.22 1.56
N GLN A 78 -5.27 -13.38 1.72
CA GLN A 78 -4.67 -14.08 2.86
C GLN A 78 -4.14 -13.09 3.90
N ARG A 79 -4.22 -13.52 5.16
CA ARG A 79 -3.52 -12.87 6.26
C ARG A 79 -2.11 -13.41 6.37
N LEU A 80 -1.13 -12.51 6.37
CA LEU A 80 0.27 -12.88 6.36
C LEU A 80 1.12 -11.84 7.09
N LYS A 81 2.31 -12.27 7.50
CA LYS A 81 3.32 -11.43 8.15
C LYS A 81 4.35 -10.99 7.10
N VAL A 82 4.57 -9.70 6.92
CA VAL A 82 5.58 -9.12 6.01
C VAL A 82 6.62 -8.37 6.82
N ARG A 83 7.89 -8.60 6.51
CA ARG A 83 9.00 -7.78 7.02
C ARG A 83 9.53 -6.88 5.91
N GLY A 84 9.80 -5.63 6.24
CA GLY A 84 10.45 -4.69 5.33
C GLY A 84 10.97 -3.45 6.04
N VAL A 85 11.67 -2.62 5.28
CA VAL A 85 12.24 -1.34 5.69
C VAL A 85 11.37 -0.22 5.14
N VAL A 86 11.00 0.75 5.99
CA VAL A 86 10.25 1.94 5.60
C VAL A 86 11.04 2.73 4.57
N ARG A 87 10.40 3.03 3.45
CA ARG A 87 10.99 3.81 2.35
C ARG A 87 10.37 5.19 2.24
N ASP A 88 9.04 5.26 2.27
CA ASP A 88 8.30 6.51 2.17
C ASP A 88 7.15 6.53 3.18
N ILE A 89 6.82 7.73 3.64
CA ILE A 89 5.82 7.98 4.68
C ILE A 89 4.91 9.09 4.14
N SER A 90 3.59 8.87 4.17
CA SER A 90 2.64 9.91 3.78
C SER A 90 2.81 11.18 4.61
N PRO A 91 2.36 12.36 4.15
CA PRO A 91 2.28 13.54 5.00
C PRO A 91 1.50 13.25 6.28
N ASP A 92 2.00 13.77 7.39
CA ASP A 92 1.36 13.59 8.70
C ASP A 92 -0.03 14.23 8.72
N CYS A 93 -0.92 13.64 9.53
CA CYS A 93 -2.24 14.15 9.77
C CYS A 93 -2.53 14.17 11.28
N PRO A 94 -2.26 15.29 11.96
CA PRO A 94 -2.36 15.39 13.42
C PRO A 94 -3.70 14.94 14.00
N PHE A 95 -4.82 15.20 13.30
CA PHE A 95 -6.15 14.73 13.74
C PHE A 95 -6.27 13.20 13.86
N LEU A 96 -5.46 12.45 13.10
CA LEU A 96 -5.39 10.99 13.16
C LEU A 96 -4.26 10.53 14.08
N THR A 97 -3.13 11.21 14.07
CA THR A 97 -1.84 10.72 14.60
C THR A 97 -1.50 11.29 15.98
N ASP A 98 -2.17 12.35 16.44
CA ASP A 98 -2.00 12.93 17.77
C ASP A 98 -3.16 12.50 18.70
N PRO A 99 -2.88 11.80 19.82
CA PRO A 99 -3.88 11.50 20.83
C PRO A 99 -4.60 12.74 21.40
N ALA A 100 -3.93 13.89 21.48
CA ALA A 100 -4.50 15.14 22.00
C ALA A 100 -5.57 15.72 21.05
N GLU A 101 -5.52 15.41 19.76
CA GLU A 101 -6.47 15.87 18.74
C GLU A 101 -7.66 14.91 18.56
N LYS A 102 -7.78 13.88 19.39
CA LYS A 102 -8.83 12.84 19.29
C LYS A 102 -10.25 13.43 19.27
N ASP A 103 -10.51 14.46 20.07
CA ASP A 103 -11.83 15.10 20.15
C ASP A 103 -12.11 16.04 18.97
N ASN A 104 -11.06 16.49 18.27
CA ASN A 104 -11.14 17.29 17.07
C ASN A 104 -11.26 16.44 15.80
N ARG A 105 -11.30 15.11 15.95
CA ARG A 105 -11.45 14.18 14.84
C ARG A 105 -12.73 14.46 14.08
N PRO A 106 -12.66 14.45 12.75
CA PRO A 106 -13.83 14.68 11.97
C PRO A 106 -14.85 13.57 12.04
N LYS A 107 -16.08 13.99 12.32
CA LYS A 107 -17.24 13.12 12.31
C LYS A 107 -17.63 12.78 10.86
N LEU A 108 -18.13 11.56 10.66
CA LEU A 108 -18.73 11.12 9.39
C LEU A 108 -19.74 12.18 8.90
N GLY A 109 -19.56 12.65 7.66
CA GLY A 109 -20.41 13.69 7.05
C GLY A 109 -19.87 15.13 7.17
N GLY A 110 -18.74 15.37 7.84
CA GLY A 110 -18.10 16.68 7.88
C GLY A 110 -17.44 17.06 6.54
N TYR A 111 -17.80 18.21 5.97
CA TYR A 111 -17.34 18.68 4.64
C TYR A 111 -15.91 19.21 4.56
N LYS A 112 -15.10 19.16 5.62
CA LYS A 112 -13.69 19.60 5.48
C LYS A 112 -12.92 18.54 4.69
N ARG A 113 -11.98 18.98 3.85
CA ARG A 113 -11.03 18.10 3.14
C ARG A 113 -10.09 17.50 4.20
N MET A 114 -10.40 16.31 4.68
CA MET A 114 -9.71 15.72 5.83
C MET A 114 -8.87 14.55 5.34
N CYS A 115 -7.70 14.35 5.96
CA CYS A 115 -6.88 13.19 5.66
C CYS A 115 -7.72 11.95 5.94
N LYS A 116 -7.89 11.11 4.91
CA LYS A 116 -8.72 9.91 5.03
C LYS A 116 -7.97 8.76 5.70
N SER A 117 -6.64 8.74 5.54
CA SER A 117 -5.74 7.74 6.09
C SER A 117 -4.31 8.23 5.95
N VAL A 118 -3.44 7.77 6.83
CA VAL A 118 -1.99 7.75 6.63
C VAL A 118 -1.58 6.44 5.94
N TYR A 119 -0.44 6.43 5.29
CA TYR A 119 0.13 5.23 4.68
C TYR A 119 1.66 5.26 4.76
N ILE A 120 2.29 4.09 4.65
CA ILE A 120 3.73 3.98 4.45
C ILE A 120 4.00 3.02 3.30
N THR A 121 5.16 3.15 2.67
CA THR A 121 5.69 2.12 1.78
C THR A 121 6.88 1.45 2.43
N ILE A 122 6.94 0.13 2.32
CA ILE A 122 8.08 -0.67 2.78
C ILE A 122 8.71 -1.41 1.60
N ALA A 123 10.00 -1.71 1.71
CA ALA A 123 10.75 -2.48 0.74
C ALA A 123 11.74 -3.42 1.47
N ASP A 124 12.32 -4.42 0.80
CA ASP A 124 13.26 -5.32 1.48
C ASP A 124 14.54 -4.62 1.96
N ASN A 125 14.91 -3.51 1.30
CA ASN A 125 16.00 -2.63 1.70
C ASN A 125 15.76 -1.22 1.12
N PRO A 126 16.50 -0.18 1.58
CA PRO A 126 16.24 1.22 1.18
C PRO A 126 16.33 1.50 -0.32
N VAL A 127 17.08 0.70 -1.08
CA VAL A 127 17.29 0.87 -2.52
C VAL A 127 16.55 -0.16 -3.37
N HIS A 128 15.70 -0.99 -2.76
CA HIS A 128 15.04 -2.09 -3.46
C HIS A 128 13.94 -1.56 -4.40
N PRO A 129 13.86 -2.05 -5.66
CA PRO A 129 12.92 -1.51 -6.66
C PRO A 129 11.46 -1.93 -6.43
N LYS A 130 11.22 -2.93 -5.58
CA LYS A 130 9.87 -3.40 -5.22
C LYS A 130 9.50 -2.88 -3.84
N GLU A 131 8.31 -2.31 -3.76
CA GLU A 131 7.74 -1.73 -2.55
C GLU A 131 6.31 -2.24 -2.34
N LEU A 132 5.90 -2.32 -1.07
CA LEU A 132 4.56 -2.68 -0.64
C LEU A 132 3.94 -1.48 0.11
N LEU A 133 2.70 -1.15 -0.25
CA LEU A 133 1.93 -0.13 0.45
C LEU A 133 1.26 -0.74 1.70
N LEU A 134 1.45 -0.11 2.85
CA LEU A 134 0.80 -0.46 4.11
C LEU A 134 -0.22 0.62 4.47
N VAL A 135 -1.44 0.18 4.78
CA VAL A 135 -2.58 1.04 5.15
C VAL A 135 -3.26 0.50 6.40
N GLU A 136 -4.08 1.32 7.06
CA GLU A 136 -4.87 0.95 8.25
C GLU A 136 -4.06 0.50 9.49
N TYR A 137 -2.74 0.68 9.50
CA TYR A 137 -1.96 0.51 10.73
C TYR A 137 -2.34 1.56 11.78
N ASN A 138 -2.02 1.30 13.05
CA ASN A 138 -2.30 2.23 14.14
C ASN A 138 -1.66 3.61 13.84
N PRO A 139 -2.47 4.68 13.68
CA PRO A 139 -1.97 5.97 13.23
C PRO A 139 -1.00 6.63 14.23
N TYR A 140 -1.02 6.22 15.51
CA TYR A 140 -0.08 6.73 16.51
C TYR A 140 1.36 6.28 16.26
N PHE A 141 1.60 5.27 15.42
CA PHE A 141 2.97 4.95 14.99
C PHE A 141 3.52 6.03 14.04
N HIS A 142 2.66 6.70 13.27
CA HIS A 142 3.07 7.53 12.14
C HIS A 142 4.09 8.63 12.46
N PRO A 143 3.95 9.42 13.53
CA PRO A 143 4.91 10.48 13.86
C PRO A 143 6.29 9.97 14.28
N HIS A 144 6.38 8.68 14.64
CA HIS A 144 7.59 8.06 15.16
C HIS A 144 8.37 7.27 14.11
N LEU A 145 7.74 6.94 12.99
CA LEU A 145 8.36 6.20 11.88
C LEU A 145 9.28 7.11 11.05
N LYS A 146 10.37 6.54 10.55
CA LYS A 146 11.33 7.20 9.66
C LYS A 146 11.75 6.26 8.52
N PRO A 147 12.11 6.81 7.34
CA PRO A 147 12.76 6.02 6.31
C PRO A 147 14.01 5.32 6.87
N GLY A 148 14.12 4.02 6.64
CA GLY A 148 15.17 3.16 7.20
C GLY A 148 14.74 2.30 8.38
N ASP A 149 13.59 2.57 9.02
CA ASP A 149 13.09 1.74 10.12
C ASP A 149 12.64 0.36 9.61
N GLU A 150 12.99 -0.71 10.35
CA GLU A 150 12.47 -2.05 10.08
C GLU A 150 11.08 -2.22 10.71
N ILE A 151 10.15 -2.79 9.96
CA ILE A 151 8.78 -3.07 10.37
C ILE A 151 8.42 -4.52 10.07
N ILE A 152 7.73 -5.16 11.00
CA ILE A 152 7.11 -6.47 10.84
C ILE A 152 5.60 -6.30 10.91
N ALA A 153 4.94 -6.17 9.76
CA ALA A 153 3.49 -5.96 9.68
C ALA A 153 2.74 -7.28 9.51
N TYR A 154 1.63 -7.43 10.21
CA TYR A 154 0.66 -8.51 10.04
C TYR A 154 -0.65 -7.94 9.53
N GLY A 155 -1.24 -8.55 8.49
CA GLY A 155 -2.48 -8.06 7.93
C GLY A 155 -2.96 -8.82 6.71
N LEU A 156 -4.06 -8.33 6.11
CA LEU A 156 -4.67 -8.87 4.92
C LEU A 156 -4.01 -8.30 3.67
N TYR A 157 -3.49 -9.17 2.79
CA TYR A 157 -2.97 -8.75 1.49
C TYR A 157 -4.11 -8.69 0.46
N ASP A 158 -4.43 -7.49 -0.03
CA ASP A 158 -5.57 -7.23 -0.91
C ASP A 158 -5.20 -6.20 -2.00
N ILE A 159 -6.10 -5.97 -2.95
CA ILE A 159 -5.97 -4.95 -3.99
C ILE A 159 -6.51 -3.58 -3.55
N LYS A 160 -7.22 -3.50 -2.41
CA LYS A 160 -7.86 -2.27 -1.90
C LYS A 160 -7.91 -2.23 -0.37
N GLY A 161 -7.86 -1.02 0.20
CA GLY A 161 -7.93 -0.75 1.64
C GLY A 161 -7.75 0.74 1.94
N ALA A 162 -8.41 1.29 2.97
CA ALA A 162 -8.39 2.72 3.33
C ALA A 162 -8.60 3.73 2.17
N GLY A 163 -9.35 3.36 1.13
CA GLY A 163 -9.54 4.20 -0.07
C GLY A 163 -8.38 4.19 -1.06
N PHE A 164 -7.36 3.36 -0.85
CA PHE A 164 -6.30 3.06 -1.82
C PHE A 164 -6.67 1.84 -2.66
N VAL A 165 -6.19 1.82 -3.91
CA VAL A 165 -6.38 0.70 -4.85
C VAL A 165 -5.05 0.44 -5.57
N ARG A 166 -4.51 -0.77 -5.45
CA ARG A 166 -3.23 -1.23 -6.04
C ARG A 166 -3.42 -2.56 -6.77
N PRO A 167 -4.06 -2.59 -7.95
CA PRO A 167 -4.44 -3.84 -8.60
C PRO A 167 -3.23 -4.64 -9.13
N LYS A 168 -2.09 -3.98 -9.36
CA LYS A 168 -0.88 -4.64 -9.87
C LYS A 168 -0.05 -5.28 -8.76
N ASP A 169 0.24 -4.55 -7.69
CA ASP A 169 1.19 -4.99 -6.66
C ASP A 169 0.52 -5.36 -5.33
N GLY A 170 -0.80 -5.16 -5.22
CA GLY A 170 -1.53 -5.25 -3.96
C GLY A 170 -1.12 -4.19 -2.95
N LEU A 171 -1.70 -4.29 -1.77
CA LEU A 171 -1.39 -3.54 -0.56
C LEU A 171 -1.64 -4.44 0.65
N LEU A 172 -1.05 -4.10 1.79
CA LEU A 172 -1.31 -4.77 3.06
C LEU A 172 -2.23 -3.89 3.91
N VAL A 173 -3.43 -4.39 4.19
CA VAL A 173 -4.34 -3.82 5.19
C VAL A 173 -3.87 -4.33 6.54
N VAL A 174 -3.17 -3.47 7.28
CA VAL A 174 -2.44 -3.85 8.49
C VAL A 174 -3.41 -4.01 9.65
N GLU A 175 -3.37 -5.18 10.29
CA GLU A 175 -4.08 -5.45 11.54
C GLU A 175 -3.17 -5.17 12.75
N ASP A 176 -1.86 -5.44 12.61
CA ASP A 176 -0.88 -5.22 13.68
C ASP A 176 0.53 -4.96 13.12
N VAL A 177 1.37 -4.24 13.87
CA VAL A 177 2.80 -4.09 13.62
C VAL A 177 3.56 -4.71 14.80
N LEU A 178 4.11 -5.90 14.58
CA LEU A 178 4.55 -6.82 15.63
C LEU A 178 5.73 -6.33 16.47
N ASN A 179 6.57 -5.46 15.90
CA ASN A 179 7.74 -4.91 16.56
C ASN A 179 7.50 -3.50 17.13
N LEU A 180 6.26 -3.01 17.09
CA LEU A 180 5.85 -1.72 17.65
C LEU A 180 4.67 -1.94 18.62
N ALA A 181 4.50 -1.01 19.55
CA ALA A 181 3.35 -0.96 20.44
C ALA A 181 2.99 0.47 20.79
N VAL A 182 1.71 0.69 21.09
CA VAL A 182 1.18 1.92 21.66
C VAL A 182 0.28 1.55 22.83
N ASP A 183 0.44 2.19 23.99
CA ASP A 183 -0.41 1.96 25.17
C ASP A 183 -1.80 2.63 25.04
N ALA A 184 -2.58 2.61 26.13
CA ALA A 184 -3.93 3.19 26.14
C ALA A 184 -3.90 4.73 26.05
N GLU A 185 -2.80 5.33 26.49
CA GLU A 185 -2.54 6.76 26.52
C GLU A 185 -2.02 7.30 25.17
N GLY A 186 -1.58 6.41 24.27
CA GLY A 186 -1.02 6.78 22.98
C GLY A 186 0.51 6.86 22.96
N THR A 187 1.19 6.41 24.01
CA THR A 187 2.66 6.39 24.11
C THR A 187 3.24 5.30 23.22
N PHE A 188 4.20 5.66 22.38
CA PHE A 188 4.88 4.77 21.43
C PHE A 188 6.05 4.00 22.05
N TYR A 189 6.16 2.71 21.71
CA TYR A 189 7.25 1.82 22.13
C TYR A 189 7.78 1.01 20.94
N ASN A 190 9.10 0.83 20.88
CA ASN A 190 9.78 0.10 19.81
C ASN A 190 10.91 -0.84 20.28
N THR A 191 11.14 -0.95 21.59
CA THR A 191 12.07 -1.96 22.12
C THR A 191 11.34 -3.28 22.34
N PRO A 192 11.99 -4.44 22.11
CA PRO A 192 11.33 -5.74 22.28
C PRO A 192 10.71 -5.95 23.67
N GLU A 193 11.39 -5.49 24.72
CA GLU A 193 10.96 -5.63 26.10
C GLU A 193 9.70 -4.78 26.38
N GLU A 194 9.68 -3.53 25.94
CA GLU A 194 8.53 -2.64 26.12
C GLU A 194 7.33 -3.08 25.28
N VAL A 195 7.58 -3.49 24.04
CA VAL A 195 6.54 -4.02 23.14
C VAL A 195 5.89 -5.26 23.74
N ALA A 196 6.69 -6.19 24.27
CA ALA A 196 6.18 -7.37 24.95
C ALA A 196 5.35 -7.02 26.19
N ARG A 197 5.81 -6.06 27.00
CA ARG A 197 5.08 -5.57 28.19
C ARG A 197 3.72 -4.98 27.80
N VAL A 198 3.69 -4.01 26.88
CA VAL A 198 2.45 -3.32 26.48
C VAL A 198 1.44 -4.31 25.87
N ARG A 199 1.91 -5.26 25.06
CA ARG A 199 1.05 -6.31 24.49
C ARG A 199 0.48 -7.24 25.57
N ALA A 200 1.26 -7.60 26.58
CA ALA A 200 0.78 -8.41 27.70
C ALA A 200 -0.29 -7.67 28.50
N GLU A 201 -0.10 -6.38 28.76
CA GLU A 201 -1.07 -5.51 29.42
C GLU A 201 -2.38 -5.42 28.61
N GLN A 202 -2.29 -5.21 27.30
CA GLN A 202 -3.44 -5.19 26.39
C GLN A 202 -4.19 -6.52 26.34
N ALA A 203 -3.47 -7.64 26.31
CA ALA A 203 -4.06 -8.97 26.31
C ALA A 203 -4.78 -9.27 27.64
N ALA A 204 -4.21 -8.86 28.77
CA ALA A 204 -4.86 -8.97 30.08
C ALA A 204 -6.14 -8.12 30.14
N ALA A 205 -6.07 -6.85 29.69
CA ALA A 205 -7.23 -5.97 29.65
C ALA A 205 -8.35 -6.49 28.73
N ALA A 206 -8.00 -7.12 27.60
CA ALA A 206 -8.98 -7.72 26.69
C ALA A 206 -9.65 -8.98 27.29
N ALA A 207 -8.95 -9.74 28.14
CA ALA A 207 -9.50 -10.91 28.81
C ALA A 207 -10.47 -10.57 29.95
N GLU A 208 -10.34 -9.38 30.54
CA GLU A 208 -11.18 -8.90 31.65
C GLU A 208 -12.50 -8.28 31.21
N GLN A 209 -12.72 -8.03 29.92
CA GLN A 209 -13.98 -7.51 29.39
C GLN A 209 -14.95 -8.68 29.09
N PRO A 210 -15.96 -8.94 29.93
CA PRO A 210 -16.95 -9.98 29.65
C PRO A 210 -17.74 -9.62 28.38
N GLN A 211 -17.88 -10.60 27.49
CA GLN A 211 -18.65 -10.51 26.23
C GLN A 211 -20.14 -10.25 26.47
#